data_AF-A0A523RPP3-F1
#
_entry.id   AF-A0A523RPP3-F1
#
_cell.length_a   1.000
_cell.length_b   1.000
_cell.length_c   1.000
_cell.angle_alpha   90.00
_cell.angle_beta   90.00
_cell.angle_gamma   90.00
#
_symmetry.space_group_name_H-M   'P 1'
#
loop_
_entity.id
_entity.type
_entity.pdbx_description
1 polymer ?
#
loop_
_entity_poly.entity_id
_entity_poly.type
_entity_poly.pdbx_seq_one_letter_code
_entity_poly.pdbx_strand_id
1 'polypeptide(L)'
;MRITPMDIEQQEFSKSFRGYNEEEVDDFLDKIVKDYEELINENVRLNEEIERMQEKLKEFSEIEETLRSALLNAQKSAEEMKGRVESEAKIIIEKAELEAKSLKQQVIQREDLVKNEIDNLRRYKFNFKEKFKSMLNLYLKMIENEDFEEKGNYKIEEEVSKEKTDELPLEQNSKIKKTEDEQ
;
A
#
# COMPACT_ATOMS: atom_id res chain seq x y z
N MET A 1 -38.54 43.96 46.41
CA MET A 1 -38.52 43.21 47.69
C MET A 1 -39.69 42.25 47.67
N ARG A 2 -39.45 40.96 47.89
CA ARG A 2 -40.52 39.97 48.08
C ARG A 2 -40.66 39.74 49.58
N ILE A 3 -41.90 39.63 50.03
CA ILE A 3 -42.24 39.31 51.41
C ILE A 3 -41.70 37.90 51.69
N THR A 4 -40.98 37.71 52.78
CA THR A 4 -40.51 36.40 53.23
C THR A 4 -41.56 35.74 54.13
N PRO A 5 -41.56 34.41 54.29
CA PRO A 5 -42.46 33.75 55.24
C PRO A 5 -42.37 34.35 56.65
N MET A 6 -41.15 34.71 57.08
CA MET A 6 -40.89 35.41 58.35
C MET A 6 -41.54 36.80 58.41
N ASP A 7 -41.56 37.55 57.30
CA ASP A 7 -42.22 38.85 57.24
C ASP A 7 -43.75 38.72 57.32
N ILE A 8 -44.34 37.59 56.86
CA ILE A 8 -45.77 37.30 56.97
C ILE A 8 -46.14 36.97 58.41
N GLU A 9 -45.32 36.16 59.10
CA GLU A 9 -45.52 35.75 60.49
C GLU A 9 -45.38 36.93 61.48
N GLN A 10 -44.51 37.90 61.18
CA GLN A 10 -44.29 39.10 62.00
C GLN A 10 -45.21 40.27 61.64
N GLN A 11 -46.14 40.09 60.69
CA GLN A 11 -46.98 41.17 60.20
C GLN A 11 -48.07 41.54 61.21
N GLU A 12 -47.95 42.71 61.83
CA GLU A 12 -49.02 43.28 62.66
C GLU A 12 -49.98 44.15 61.83
N PHE A 13 -51.28 44.03 62.08
CA PHE A 13 -52.31 44.86 61.47
C PHE A 13 -52.90 45.87 62.47
N SER A 14 -53.19 47.09 62.01
CA SER A 14 -53.81 48.13 62.84
C SER A 14 -55.29 47.82 63.12
N LYS A 15 -55.72 47.95 64.38
CA LYS A 15 -57.12 47.73 64.77
C LYS A 15 -58.04 48.85 64.30
N SER A 16 -59.21 48.52 63.75
CA SER A 16 -60.25 49.45 63.30
C SER A 16 -61.60 49.10 63.90
N PHE A 17 -62.49 50.09 64.06
CA PHE A 17 -63.82 49.94 64.68
C PHE A 17 -64.72 48.90 63.99
N ARG A 18 -64.41 48.55 62.73
CA ARG A 18 -64.92 47.37 62.01
C ARG A 18 -63.75 46.73 61.25
N GLY A 19 -63.61 45.41 61.31
CA GLY A 19 -62.53 44.67 60.67
C GLY A 19 -62.82 43.17 60.58
N TYR A 20 -61.89 42.43 59.97
CA TYR A 20 -61.90 40.97 59.96
C TYR A 20 -61.62 40.41 61.36
N ASN A 21 -62.02 39.17 61.61
CA ASN A 21 -61.72 38.47 62.87
C ASN A 21 -60.22 38.16 62.93
N GLU A 22 -59.54 38.58 64.00
CA GLU A 22 -58.10 38.39 64.19
C GLU A 22 -57.72 36.89 64.15
N GLU A 23 -58.47 36.01 64.83
CA GLU A 23 -58.18 34.56 64.83
C GLU A 23 -58.30 33.92 63.44
N GLU A 24 -59.32 34.30 62.65
CA GLU A 24 -59.49 33.74 61.30
C GLU A 24 -58.42 34.24 60.32
N VAL A 25 -57.93 35.46 60.54
CA VAL A 25 -56.84 36.05 59.75
C VAL A 25 -55.53 35.35 60.09
N ASP A 26 -55.23 35.13 61.37
CA ASP A 26 -54.01 34.43 61.81
C ASP A 26 -53.97 32.99 61.30
N ASP A 27 -55.08 32.23 61.43
CA ASP A 27 -55.21 30.86 60.89
C ASP A 27 -55.01 30.80 59.36
N PHE A 28 -55.33 31.89 58.65
CA PHE A 28 -55.13 32.01 57.21
C PHE A 28 -53.68 32.40 56.87
N LEU A 29 -53.07 33.29 57.65
CA LEU A 29 -51.66 33.65 57.51
C LEU A 29 -50.75 32.44 57.75
N ASP A 30 -51.04 31.60 58.75
CA ASP A 30 -50.28 30.37 59.00
C ASP A 30 -50.27 29.43 57.78
N LYS A 31 -51.42 29.29 57.10
CA LYS A 31 -51.51 28.50 55.86
C LYS A 31 -50.70 29.14 54.74
N ILE A 32 -50.78 30.47 54.60
CA ILE A 32 -50.00 31.20 53.61
C ILE A 32 -48.51 31.03 53.86
N VAL A 33 -48.04 31.18 55.11
CA VAL A 33 -46.63 31.01 55.49
C VAL A 33 -46.13 29.64 55.02
N LYS A 34 -46.86 28.58 55.36
CA LYS A 34 -46.52 27.21 54.96
C LYS A 34 -46.47 27.03 53.44
N ASP A 35 -47.51 27.46 52.72
CA ASP A 35 -47.57 27.35 51.27
C ASP A 35 -46.43 28.16 50.60
N TYR A 36 -46.06 29.31 51.18
CA TYR A 36 -44.97 30.15 50.69
C TYR A 36 -43.59 29.53 50.92
N GLU A 37 -43.38 28.87 52.07
CA GLU A 37 -42.17 28.08 52.33
C GLU A 37 -42.04 26.92 51.35
N GLU A 38 -43.12 26.17 51.12
CA GLU A 38 -43.13 25.08 50.14
C GLU A 38 -42.79 25.59 48.74
N LEU A 39 -43.38 26.73 48.33
CA LEU A 39 -43.12 27.36 47.03
C LEU A 39 -41.65 27.83 46.89
N ILE A 40 -41.06 28.40 47.95
CA ILE A 40 -39.66 28.83 47.94
C ILE A 40 -38.74 27.61 47.81
N ASN A 41 -38.99 26.56 48.58
CA ASN A 41 -38.19 25.34 48.53
C ASN A 41 -38.29 24.65 47.16
N GLU A 42 -39.49 24.59 46.58
CA GLU A 42 -39.68 24.07 45.23
C GLU A 42 -38.96 24.94 44.19
N ASN A 43 -39.01 26.27 44.32
CA ASN A 43 -38.32 27.18 43.41
C ASN A 43 -36.79 26.98 43.46
N VAL A 44 -36.22 26.85 44.66
CA VAL A 44 -34.78 26.54 44.83
C VAL A 44 -34.44 25.22 44.16
N ARG A 45 -35.20 24.16 44.44
CA ARG A 45 -34.98 22.83 43.83
C ARG A 45 -35.06 22.87 42.30
N LEU A 46 -36.06 23.57 41.75
CA LEU A 46 -36.23 23.72 40.30
C LEU A 46 -35.08 24.51 39.67
N ASN A 47 -34.62 25.58 40.33
CA ASN A 47 -33.47 26.36 39.85
C ASN A 47 -32.19 25.51 39.82
N GLU A 48 -31.94 24.71 40.86
CA GLU A 48 -30.80 23.77 40.86
C GLU A 48 -30.94 22.71 39.76
N GLU A 49 -32.14 22.22 39.49
CA GLU A 49 -32.38 21.26 38.41
C GLU A 49 -32.13 21.87 37.03
N ILE A 50 -32.56 23.12 36.83
CA ILE A 50 -32.28 23.88 35.61
C ILE A 50 -30.77 24.07 35.44
N GLU A 51 -30.05 24.46 36.48
CA GLU A 51 -28.60 24.66 36.44
C GLU A 51 -27.88 23.34 36.06
N ARG A 52 -28.25 22.22 36.72
CA ARG A 52 -27.72 20.88 36.38
C ARG A 52 -28.02 20.48 34.94
N MET A 53 -29.21 20.80 34.42
CA MET A 53 -29.56 20.50 33.02
C MET A 53 -28.79 21.39 32.03
N GLN A 54 -28.55 22.66 32.37
CA GLN A 54 -27.76 23.58 31.55
C GLN A 54 -26.30 23.15 31.47
N GLU A 55 -25.70 22.68 32.57
CA GLU A 55 -24.35 22.11 32.55
C GLU A 55 -24.25 20.90 31.63
N LYS A 56 -25.20 19.95 31.73
CA LYS A 56 -25.22 18.78 30.84
C LYS A 56 -25.40 19.16 29.38
N LEU A 57 -26.25 20.15 29.08
CA LEU A 57 -26.42 20.65 27.71
C LEU A 57 -25.12 21.23 27.16
N LYS A 58 -24.37 21.95 28.01
CA LYS A 58 -23.06 22.48 27.63
C LYS A 58 -22.07 21.36 27.34
N GLU A 59 -21.98 20.35 28.21
CA GLU A 59 -21.13 19.17 27.96
C GLU A 59 -21.49 18.47 26.65
N PHE A 60 -22.78 18.25 26.39
CA PHE A 60 -23.22 17.65 25.12
C PHE A 60 -22.87 18.50 23.91
N SER A 61 -22.99 19.83 24.01
CA SER A 61 -22.59 20.74 22.94
C SER A 61 -21.09 20.65 22.64
N GLU A 62 -20.24 20.56 23.66
CA GLU A 62 -18.78 20.41 23.50
C GLU A 62 -18.42 19.05 22.86
N ILE A 63 -19.13 17.99 23.26
CA ILE A 63 -18.99 16.66 22.64
C ILE A 63 -19.43 16.68 21.17
N GLU A 64 -20.54 17.34 20.86
CA GLU A 64 -21.04 17.46 19.49
C GLU A 64 -20.03 18.20 18.59
N GLU A 65 -19.47 19.32 19.05
CA GLU A 65 -18.44 20.06 18.29
C GLU A 65 -17.19 19.22 18.05
N THR A 66 -16.75 18.48 19.07
CA THR A 66 -15.60 17.59 18.98
C THR A 66 -15.86 16.46 18.00
N LEU A 67 -17.03 15.83 18.06
CA LEU A 67 -17.43 14.75 17.16
C LEU A 67 -17.53 15.25 15.71
N ARG A 68 -18.15 16.42 15.50
CA ARG A 68 -18.25 17.06 14.19
C ARG A 68 -16.87 17.36 13.61
N SER A 69 -15.95 17.86 14.42
CA SER A 69 -14.57 18.13 14.01
C SER A 69 -13.82 16.85 13.67
N ALA A 70 -13.98 15.79 14.47
CA ALA A 70 -13.39 14.49 14.20
C ALA A 70 -13.92 13.89 12.89
N LEU A 71 -15.22 14.00 12.63
CA LEU A 71 -15.86 13.51 11.41
C LEU A 71 -15.37 14.26 10.17
N LEU A 72 -15.27 15.59 10.24
CA LEU A 72 -14.71 16.41 9.15
C LEU A 72 -13.24 16.05 8.86
N ASN A 73 -12.44 15.84 9.90
CA ASN A 73 -11.04 15.41 9.75
C ASN A 73 -10.94 14.01 9.13
N ALA A 74 -11.78 13.07 9.58
CA ALA A 74 -11.83 11.73 9.00
C ALA A 74 -12.23 11.78 7.52
N GLN A 75 -13.22 12.58 7.15
CA GLN A 75 -13.63 12.77 5.76
C GLN A 75 -12.49 13.34 4.92
N LYS A 76 -11.85 14.41 5.39
CA LYS A 76 -10.70 15.01 4.70
C LYS A 76 -9.55 14.03 4.52
N SER A 77 -9.23 13.26 5.55
CA SER A 77 -8.18 12.23 5.49
C SER A 77 -8.50 11.12 4.50
N ALA A 78 -9.76 10.67 4.46
CA ALA A 78 -10.22 9.68 3.49
C ALA A 78 -10.13 10.20 2.06
N GLU A 79 -10.47 11.47 1.83
CA GLU A 79 -10.41 12.11 0.51
C GLU A 79 -8.96 12.31 0.04
N GLU A 80 -8.06 12.74 0.93
CA GLU A 80 -6.61 12.78 0.67
C GLU A 80 -6.02 11.39 0.40
N MET A 81 -6.44 10.37 1.15
CA MET A 81 -6.02 8.99 0.92
C MET A 81 -6.49 8.49 -0.45
N LYS A 82 -7.74 8.74 -0.82
CA LYS A 82 -8.28 8.39 -2.13
C LYS A 82 -7.48 9.04 -3.25
N GLY A 83 -7.21 10.35 -3.17
CA GLY A 83 -6.41 11.05 -4.17
C GLY A 83 -4.98 10.51 -4.30
N ARG A 84 -4.34 10.16 -3.17
CA ARG A 84 -3.01 9.50 -3.18
C ARG A 84 -3.05 8.14 -3.88
N VAL A 85 -4.01 7.28 -3.52
CA VAL A 85 -4.16 5.96 -4.12
C VAL A 85 -4.41 6.05 -5.62
N GLU A 86 -5.24 6.99 -6.08
CA GLU A 86 -5.50 7.21 -7.51
C GLU A 86 -4.23 7.64 -8.27
N SER A 87 -3.45 8.56 -7.70
CA SER A 87 -2.18 8.99 -8.30
C SER A 87 -1.14 7.85 -8.32
N GLU A 88 -1.02 7.11 -7.22
CA GLU A 88 -0.06 6.01 -7.10
C GLU A 88 -0.42 4.86 -8.04
N ALA A 89 -1.71 4.50 -8.13
CA ALA A 89 -2.20 3.51 -9.09
C ALA A 89 -1.87 3.93 -10.53
N LYS A 90 -2.06 5.20 -10.88
CA LYS A 90 -1.69 5.71 -12.21
C LYS A 90 -0.19 5.56 -12.49
N ILE A 91 0.66 5.91 -11.54
CA ILE A 91 2.12 5.76 -11.66
C ILE A 91 2.51 4.29 -11.83
N ILE A 92 1.90 3.39 -11.05
CA ILE A 92 2.16 1.94 -11.14
C ILE A 92 1.79 1.42 -12.52
N ILE A 93 0.62 1.79 -13.05
CA ILE A 93 0.18 1.40 -14.39
C ILE A 93 1.14 1.92 -15.45
N GLU A 94 1.47 3.22 -15.41
CA GLU A 94 2.38 3.84 -16.38
C GLU A 94 3.77 3.20 -16.36
N LYS A 95 4.30 2.89 -15.17
CA LYS A 95 5.58 2.19 -15.01
C LYS A 95 5.52 0.78 -15.58
N ALA A 96 4.47 0.02 -15.28
CA ALA A 96 4.27 -1.33 -15.79
C ALA A 96 4.16 -1.34 -17.33
N GLU A 97 3.46 -0.36 -17.92
CA GLU A 97 3.37 -0.20 -19.37
C GLU A 97 4.72 0.11 -20.02
N LEU A 98 5.52 1.00 -19.42
CA LEU A 98 6.86 1.32 -19.89
C LEU A 98 7.80 0.12 -19.82
N GLU A 99 7.79 -0.61 -18.71
CA GLU A 99 8.59 -1.83 -18.54
C GLU A 99 8.18 -2.91 -19.53
N ALA A 100 6.89 -3.15 -19.71
CA ALA A 100 6.37 -4.11 -20.69
C ALA A 100 6.78 -3.73 -22.13
N LYS A 101 6.72 -2.44 -22.48
CA LYS A 101 7.15 -1.95 -23.79
C LYS A 101 8.65 -2.13 -24.00
N SER A 102 9.47 -1.81 -22.99
CA SER A 102 10.92 -2.02 -23.03
C SER A 102 11.27 -3.50 -23.18
N LEU A 103 10.62 -4.37 -22.41
CA LEU A 103 10.81 -5.82 -22.49
C LEU A 103 10.46 -6.35 -23.87
N LYS A 104 9.30 -5.94 -24.43
CA LYS A 104 8.89 -6.32 -25.78
C LYS A 104 9.92 -5.91 -26.82
N GLN A 105 10.46 -4.70 -26.72
CA GLN A 105 11.49 -4.23 -27.63
C GLN A 105 12.78 -5.06 -27.52
N GLN A 106 13.21 -5.42 -26.30
CA GLN A 106 14.37 -6.30 -26.10
C GLN A 106 14.16 -7.70 -26.67
N VAL A 107 12.95 -8.27 -26.54
CA VAL A 107 12.62 -9.56 -27.14
C VAL A 107 12.69 -9.49 -28.66
N ILE A 108 12.12 -8.46 -29.28
CA ILE A 108 12.18 -8.26 -30.73
C ILE A 108 13.63 -8.15 -31.21
N GLN A 109 14.45 -7.35 -30.52
CA GLN A 109 15.87 -7.22 -30.86
C GLN A 109 16.62 -8.55 -30.76
N ARG A 110 16.38 -9.35 -29.71
CA ARG A 110 16.97 -10.68 -29.58
C ARG A 110 16.48 -11.64 -30.66
N GLU A 111 15.20 -11.59 -31.02
CA GLU A 111 14.63 -12.40 -32.09
C GLU A 111 15.34 -12.14 -33.42
N ASP A 112 15.56 -10.86 -33.76
CA ASP A 112 16.27 -10.47 -34.98
C ASP A 112 17.73 -10.94 -34.97
N LEU A 113 18.43 -10.83 -33.83
CA LEU A 113 19.79 -11.35 -33.68
C LEU A 113 19.85 -12.86 -33.93
N VAL A 114 18.95 -13.62 -33.30
CA VAL A 114 18.90 -15.08 -33.47
C VAL A 114 18.56 -15.45 -34.92
N LYS A 115 17.62 -14.76 -35.57
CA LYS A 115 17.32 -14.98 -37.00
C LYS A 115 18.54 -14.76 -37.88
N ASN A 116 19.26 -13.65 -37.67
CA ASN A 116 20.49 -13.35 -38.41
C ASN A 116 21.57 -14.42 -38.19
N GLU A 117 21.71 -14.92 -36.96
CA GLU A 117 22.65 -15.99 -36.65
C GLU A 117 22.28 -17.31 -37.34
N ILE A 118 20.99 -17.68 -37.35
CA ILE A 118 20.48 -18.84 -38.08
C ILE A 118 20.79 -18.72 -39.58
N ASP A 119 20.57 -17.55 -40.18
CA ASP A 119 20.83 -17.34 -41.60
C ASP A 119 22.33 -17.38 -41.92
N ASN A 120 23.18 -16.86 -41.03
CA ASN A 120 24.63 -17.00 -41.14
C ASN A 120 25.07 -18.46 -41.06
N LEU A 121 24.56 -19.24 -40.10
CA LEU A 121 24.86 -20.66 -39.98
C LEU A 121 24.41 -21.46 -41.22
N ARG A 122 23.24 -21.12 -41.79
CA ARG A 122 22.77 -21.71 -43.05
C ARG A 122 23.73 -21.41 -44.20
N ARG A 123 24.23 -20.18 -44.32
CA ARG A 123 25.24 -19.79 -45.31
C ARG A 123 26.56 -20.54 -45.10
N TYR A 124 27.04 -20.64 -43.84
CA TYR A 124 28.24 -21.40 -43.51
C TYR A 124 28.12 -22.86 -43.90
N LYS A 125 26.99 -23.50 -43.56
CA LYS A 125 26.70 -24.88 -43.94
C LYS A 125 26.73 -25.06 -45.47
N PHE A 126 26.09 -24.16 -46.21
CA PHE A 126 26.07 -24.20 -47.68
C PHE A 126 27.48 -24.06 -48.27
N ASN A 127 28.23 -23.04 -47.84
CA ASN A 127 29.59 -22.78 -48.31
C ASN A 127 30.54 -23.93 -47.97
N PHE A 128 30.43 -24.50 -46.77
CA PHE A 128 31.21 -25.66 -46.38
C PHE A 128 30.90 -26.86 -47.27
N LYS A 129 29.62 -27.15 -47.52
CA LYS A 129 29.19 -28.25 -48.41
C LYS A 129 29.76 -28.09 -49.82
N GLU A 130 29.68 -26.90 -50.41
CA GLU A 130 30.19 -26.64 -51.77
C GLU A 130 31.72 -26.72 -51.84
N LYS A 131 32.44 -26.20 -50.84
CA LYS A 131 33.90 -26.34 -50.73
C LYS A 131 34.31 -27.80 -50.60
N PHE A 132 33.63 -28.55 -49.74
CA PHE A 132 33.93 -29.96 -49.51
C PHE A 132 33.67 -30.81 -50.76
N LYS A 133 32.54 -30.58 -51.44
CA LYS A 133 32.23 -31.23 -52.72
C LYS A 133 33.29 -30.93 -53.79
N SER A 134 33.74 -29.68 -53.88
CA SER A 134 34.78 -29.28 -54.83
C SER A 134 36.12 -29.96 -54.54
N MET A 135 36.49 -30.07 -53.25
CA MET A 135 37.70 -30.77 -52.82
C MET A 135 37.65 -32.26 -53.15
N LEU A 136 36.53 -32.93 -52.89
CA LEU A 136 36.36 -34.34 -53.27
C LEU A 136 36.44 -34.55 -54.78
N ASN A 137 35.81 -33.69 -55.57
CA ASN A 137 35.90 -33.75 -57.03
C ASN A 137 37.32 -33.52 -57.55
N LEU A 138 38.09 -32.64 -56.90
CA LEU A 138 39.50 -32.43 -57.23
C LEU A 138 40.31 -33.71 -57.00
N TYR A 139 40.16 -34.35 -55.84
CA TYR A 139 40.85 -35.60 -55.54
C TYR A 139 40.43 -36.75 -56.45
N LEU A 140 39.13 -36.88 -56.75
CA LEU A 140 38.63 -37.86 -57.71
C LEU A 140 39.29 -37.65 -59.08
N LYS A 141 39.33 -36.40 -59.54
CA LYS A 141 39.96 -36.04 -60.82
C LYS A 141 41.46 -36.31 -60.82
N MET A 142 42.16 -36.11 -59.70
CA MET A 142 43.59 -36.48 -59.59
C MET A 142 43.78 -37.98 -59.76
N ILE A 143 42.97 -38.80 -59.08
CA ILE A 143 43.03 -40.28 -59.19
C ILE A 143 42.67 -40.74 -60.61
N GLU A 144 41.71 -40.09 -61.26
CA GLU A 144 41.30 -40.43 -62.63
C GLU A 144 42.28 -39.99 -63.72
N ASN A 145 43.12 -38.97 -63.46
CA ASN A 145 44.09 -38.42 -64.42
C ASN A 145 45.55 -38.76 -64.08
N GLU A 146 45.83 -39.34 -62.92
CA GLU A 146 47.09 -40.05 -62.70
C GLU A 146 46.97 -41.39 -63.44
N ASP A 147 47.69 -41.49 -64.56
CA ASP A 147 48.11 -42.77 -65.11
C ASP A 147 48.86 -43.52 -64.00
N PHE A 148 48.11 -44.33 -63.25
CA PHE A 148 48.62 -45.20 -62.21
C PHE A 148 49.40 -46.33 -62.88
N GLU A 149 50.57 -46.04 -63.46
CA GLU A 149 51.60 -47.04 -63.67
C GLU A 149 52.22 -47.36 -62.30
N GLU A 150 51.57 -48.27 -61.58
CA GLU A 150 52.16 -48.91 -60.41
C GLU A 150 53.35 -49.77 -60.87
N LYS A 151 54.54 -49.16 -60.92
CA LYS A 151 55.81 -49.87 -61.03
C LYS A 151 56.59 -49.76 -59.72
N GLY A 152 56.34 -50.74 -58.85
CA GLY A 152 57.38 -51.53 -58.18
C GLY A 152 58.23 -50.86 -57.09
N ASN A 153 58.07 -51.41 -55.88
CA ASN A 153 58.95 -51.39 -54.71
C ASN A 153 58.97 -50.13 -53.82
N TYR A 154 58.01 -50.09 -52.89
CA TYR A 154 58.20 -49.38 -51.62
C TYR A 154 58.86 -50.33 -50.60
N LYS A 155 60.16 -50.13 -50.35
CA LYS A 155 60.78 -50.61 -49.11
C LYS A 155 60.26 -49.72 -47.98
N ILE A 156 59.61 -50.33 -46.99
CA ILE A 156 59.26 -49.66 -45.75
C ILE A 156 60.53 -49.65 -44.89
N GLU A 157 61.21 -48.51 -44.82
CA GLU A 157 62.17 -48.22 -43.75
C GLU A 157 61.40 -47.49 -42.64
N GLU A 158 61.35 -48.10 -41.46
CA GLU A 158 60.80 -47.49 -40.25
C GLU A 158 61.73 -46.35 -39.79
N GLU A 159 61.36 -45.11 -40.11
CA GLU A 159 61.86 -43.95 -39.35
C GLU A 159 60.79 -43.48 -38.37
N VAL A 160 61.00 -43.88 -37.10
CA VAL A 160 60.29 -43.35 -35.94
C VAL A 160 60.71 -41.88 -35.75
N SER A 161 59.83 -40.95 -36.10
CA SER A 161 59.93 -39.55 -35.66
C SER A 161 58.80 -39.22 -34.69
N LYS A 162 59.21 -39.03 -33.43
CA LYS A 162 58.39 -38.59 -32.31
C LYS A 162 57.95 -37.15 -32.53
N GLU A 163 56.66 -36.89 -32.67
CA GLU A 163 56.11 -35.56 -32.37
C GLU A 163 54.90 -35.65 -31.44
N LYS A 164 54.95 -34.78 -30.44
CA LYS A 164 54.17 -34.76 -29.21
C LYS A 164 52.70 -34.43 -29.51
N THR A 165 51.81 -35.19 -28.89
CA THR A 165 50.42 -34.79 -28.66
C THR A 165 50.41 -33.68 -27.61
N ASP A 166 50.30 -32.43 -28.03
CA ASP A 166 49.91 -31.34 -27.14
C ASP A 166 48.38 -31.32 -27.03
N GLU A 167 47.88 -31.85 -25.92
CA GLU A 167 46.49 -31.78 -25.50
C GLU A 167 46.09 -30.31 -25.24
N LEU A 168 45.02 -29.83 -25.90
CA LEU A 168 44.37 -28.59 -25.48
C LEU A 168 43.55 -28.84 -24.20
N PRO A 169 43.71 -28.06 -23.12
CA PRO A 169 42.94 -28.27 -21.90
C PRO A 169 41.47 -27.85 -22.09
N LEU A 170 40.56 -28.78 -21.82
CA LEU A 170 39.15 -28.49 -21.55
C LEU A 170 39.05 -27.83 -20.17
N GLU A 171 38.89 -26.50 -20.11
CA GLU A 171 38.52 -25.81 -18.87
C GLU A 171 37.09 -26.22 -18.45
N GLN A 172 37.01 -27.18 -17.53
CA GLN A 172 35.84 -27.43 -16.72
C GLN A 172 35.77 -26.38 -15.60
N ASN A 173 34.97 -25.34 -15.79
CA ASN A 173 34.55 -24.50 -14.66
C ASN A 173 33.26 -25.08 -14.04
N SER A 174 33.43 -25.99 -13.08
CA SER A 174 32.43 -26.27 -12.06
C SER A 174 33.03 -25.98 -10.67
N LYS A 175 32.75 -24.78 -10.15
CA LYS A 175 32.86 -24.49 -8.72
C LYS A 175 31.49 -24.03 -8.23
N ILE A 176 30.66 -25.03 -7.95
CA ILE A 176 29.60 -24.92 -6.96
C ILE A 176 30.31 -25.02 -5.61
N LYS A 177 30.53 -23.88 -4.94
CA LYS A 177 30.79 -23.88 -3.50
C LYS A 177 29.45 -23.73 -2.80
N LYS A 178 28.97 -24.86 -2.27
CA LYS A 178 28.13 -24.88 -1.08
C LYS A 178 28.96 -24.36 0.09
N THR A 179 28.42 -23.40 0.80
CA THR A 179 28.73 -23.14 2.21
C THR A 179 27.38 -22.97 2.88
N GLU A 180 26.89 -24.08 3.41
CA GLU A 180 26.03 -24.09 4.59
C GLU A 180 26.94 -24.05 5.82
N ASP A 181 26.38 -23.50 6.91
CA ASP A 181 26.79 -23.58 8.31
C ASP A 181 27.92 -22.63 8.77
N GLU A 182 27.55 -21.52 9.43
CA GLU A 182 27.43 -21.43 10.90
C GLU A 182 27.16 -19.98 11.38
N GLN A 183 26.22 -19.87 12.33
CA GLN A 183 25.81 -18.73 13.19
C GLN A 183 24.71 -17.77 12.70
#